data_AF-A0A5C6BT61-F1
#
_entry.id   AF-A0A5C6BT61-F1
#
_cell.length_a   1.000
_cell.length_b   1.000
_cell.length_c   1.000
_cell.angle_alpha   90.00
_cell.angle_beta   90.00
_cell.angle_gamma   90.00
#
_symmetry.space_group_name_H-M   'P 1'
#
loop_
_entity.id
_entity.type
_entity.pdbx_description
1 polymer ?
#
loop_
_entity_poly.entity_id
_entity_poly.type
_entity_poly.pdbx_seq_one_letter_code
_entity_poly.pdbx_strand_id
1 'polypeptide(L)'
;MPKLTALVLTALLFVAAVTVSADGETQPKMSDIAPVENFTSAADEKIVALQKYVATPEAFDKSARKLKRDAGMVAILAQVIAEHDQESPAKQSAVPLRNAAIKLAEAKTLEDATQSLKELQQAQAGKETGGDVSMDWAQLIKFDSLMNEVALRNRSVGRAVRKMRRGLDQTARDEVANDADILAVLAMVAVADTHPVKDKATIAGWINYANEQRTAAIATAAAFRKNDGQGAKTAYTRLAKSCSGCHKAYRK
;
A
#
# COMPACT_ATOMS: atom_id res chain seq x y z
N MET A 1 70.29 16.89 45.28
CA MET A 1 68.89 16.68 45.71
C MET A 1 68.20 18.03 45.66
N PRO A 2 66.97 18.23 45.15
CA PRO A 2 65.94 17.28 44.74
C PRO A 2 65.59 17.33 43.23
N LYS A 3 64.78 16.35 42.80
CA LYS A 3 64.22 16.15 41.47
C LYS A 3 62.88 16.91 41.37
N LEU A 4 62.59 17.54 40.24
CA LEU A 4 61.22 17.96 39.88
C LEU A 4 60.77 17.19 38.65
N THR A 5 59.87 16.26 38.92
CA THR A 5 59.14 15.36 38.03
C THR A 5 58.15 16.15 37.18
N ALA A 6 58.17 15.90 35.87
CA ALA A 6 57.17 16.33 34.91
C ALA A 6 55.86 15.56 35.13
N LEU A 7 54.75 16.28 35.28
CA LEU A 7 53.40 15.72 35.33
C LEU A 7 52.83 15.74 33.90
N VAL A 8 52.75 14.59 33.25
CA VAL A 8 52.08 14.44 31.95
C VAL A 8 50.60 14.13 32.22
N LEU A 9 49.74 15.11 31.98
CA LEU A 9 48.28 14.96 32.06
C LEU A 9 47.79 14.25 30.79
N THR A 10 47.46 12.96 30.89
CA THR A 10 46.88 12.21 29.77
C THR A 10 45.37 12.34 29.82
N ALA A 11 44.80 13.14 28.90
CA ALA A 11 43.36 13.28 28.77
C ALA A 11 42.78 12.04 28.06
N LEU A 12 42.06 11.19 28.80
CA LEU A 12 41.27 10.10 28.23
C LEU A 12 40.02 10.67 27.55
N LEU A 13 40.04 10.69 26.22
CA LEU A 13 38.86 10.89 25.38
C LEU A 13 38.00 9.62 25.44
N PHE A 14 36.95 9.64 26.25
CA PHE A 14 35.87 8.65 26.20
C PHE A 14 35.08 8.86 24.90
N VAL A 15 35.34 8.00 23.90
CA VAL A 15 34.44 7.85 22.75
C VAL A 15 33.25 7.05 23.23
N ALA A 16 32.13 7.72 23.51
CA ALA A 16 30.86 7.06 23.73
C ALA A 16 30.41 6.41 22.41
N ALA A 17 30.59 5.10 22.31
CA ALA A 17 30.00 4.32 21.23
C ALA A 17 28.47 4.40 21.39
N VAL A 18 27.82 5.17 20.51
CA VAL A 18 26.36 5.12 20.36
C VAL A 18 26.03 3.76 19.76
N THR A 19 25.62 2.82 20.60
CA THR A 19 24.99 1.58 20.17
C THR A 19 23.66 1.96 19.54
N VAL A 20 23.59 1.97 18.20
CA VAL A 20 22.32 1.93 17.48
C VAL A 20 21.71 0.58 17.81
N SER A 21 20.81 0.55 18.79
CA SER A 21 19.94 -0.61 18.99
C SER A 21 19.16 -0.81 17.69
N ALA A 22 19.35 -1.97 17.08
CA ALA A 22 18.42 -2.51 16.10
C ALA A 22 17.14 -2.88 16.86
N ASP A 23 16.37 -1.87 17.27
CA ASP A 23 14.98 -2.07 17.65
C ASP A 23 14.31 -2.64 16.41
N GLY A 24 13.86 -3.89 16.48
CA GLY A 24 13.06 -4.49 15.44
C GLY A 24 11.90 -3.55 15.15
N GLU A 25 11.88 -2.96 13.96
CA GLU A 25 10.83 -2.03 13.56
C GLU A 25 9.48 -2.70 13.83
N THR A 26 8.79 -2.24 14.87
CA THR A 26 7.39 -2.56 15.08
C THR A 26 6.69 -2.25 13.77
N GLN A 27 6.00 -3.24 13.20
CA GLN A 27 5.25 -3.00 11.97
C GLN A 27 4.36 -1.76 12.18
N PRO A 28 4.40 -0.77 11.27
CA PRO A 28 3.61 0.43 11.44
C PRO A 28 2.14 0.07 11.49
N LYS A 29 1.38 0.81 12.32
CA LYS A 29 -0.05 0.57 12.44
C LYS A 29 -0.73 0.97 11.14
N MET A 30 -1.83 0.28 10.78
CA MET A 30 -2.60 0.66 9.60
C MET A 30 -3.18 2.08 9.74
N SER A 31 -3.52 2.48 10.98
CA SER A 31 -3.93 3.84 11.31
C SER A 31 -2.85 4.92 11.08
N ASP A 32 -1.56 4.55 10.98
CA ASP A 32 -0.50 5.48 10.58
C ASP A 32 -0.57 5.81 9.07
N ILE A 33 -1.25 4.96 8.28
CA ILE A 33 -1.50 5.20 6.86
C ILE A 33 -2.75 6.05 6.69
N ALA A 34 -3.90 5.56 7.17
CA ALA A 34 -5.19 6.23 7.03
C ALA A 34 -6.22 5.68 8.02
N PRO A 35 -7.33 6.39 8.27
CA PRO A 35 -8.49 5.83 8.95
C PRO A 35 -9.12 4.66 8.17
N VAL A 36 -9.71 3.71 8.88
CA VAL A 36 -10.35 2.51 8.31
C VAL A 36 -11.48 2.83 7.32
N GLU A 37 -12.16 3.97 7.51
CA GLU A 37 -13.20 4.47 6.62
C GLU A 37 -12.67 4.74 5.21
N ASN A 38 -11.43 5.23 5.07
CA ASN A 38 -10.83 5.48 3.76
C ASN A 38 -10.71 4.18 2.95
N PHE A 39 -10.33 3.08 3.60
CA PHE A 39 -10.22 1.78 2.95
C PHE A 39 -11.58 1.15 2.68
N THR A 40 -12.56 1.36 3.56
CA THR A 40 -13.94 0.93 3.36
C THR A 40 -14.56 1.59 2.14
N SER A 41 -14.48 2.93 2.05
CA SER A 41 -14.97 3.66 0.87
C SER A 41 -14.24 3.28 -0.41
N ALA A 42 -12.92 3.09 -0.36
CA ALA A 42 -12.16 2.65 -1.53
C ALA A 42 -12.56 1.24 -2.00
N ALA A 43 -12.92 0.34 -1.08
CA ALA A 43 -13.43 -0.98 -1.43
C ALA A 43 -14.79 -0.86 -2.12
N ASP A 44 -15.71 -0.07 -1.56
CA ASP A 44 -17.04 0.16 -2.12
C ASP A 44 -17.00 0.72 -3.55
N GLU A 45 -16.13 1.71 -3.80
CA GLU A 45 -15.92 2.27 -5.14
C GLU A 45 -15.47 1.21 -6.15
N LYS A 46 -14.56 0.32 -5.75
CA LYS A 46 -14.09 -0.79 -6.60
C LYS A 46 -15.20 -1.79 -6.84
N ILE A 47 -16.02 -2.10 -5.84
CA ILE A 47 -17.16 -3.01 -5.98
C ILE A 47 -18.17 -2.48 -7.00
N VAL A 48 -18.45 -1.17 -7.00
CA VAL A 48 -19.28 -0.53 -8.04
C VAL A 48 -18.67 -0.68 -9.43
N ALA A 49 -17.34 -0.57 -9.57
CA ALA A 49 -16.67 -0.81 -10.85
C ALA A 49 -16.78 -2.28 -11.30
N LEU A 50 -16.64 -3.24 -10.38
CA LEU A 50 -16.76 -4.68 -10.65
C LEU A 50 -18.15 -5.05 -11.18
N GLN A 51 -19.21 -4.43 -10.68
CA GLN A 51 -20.57 -4.62 -11.20
C GLN A 51 -20.67 -4.27 -12.70
N LYS A 52 -20.01 -3.19 -13.12
CA LYS A 52 -20.01 -2.76 -14.54
C LYS A 52 -19.24 -3.73 -15.43
N TYR A 53 -18.22 -4.39 -14.88
CA TYR A 53 -17.37 -5.32 -15.62
C TYR A 53 -18.08 -6.63 -15.95
N VAL A 54 -18.98 -7.11 -15.08
CA VAL A 54 -19.70 -8.38 -15.27
C VAL A 54 -21.15 -8.19 -15.74
N ALA A 55 -21.54 -6.97 -16.12
CA ALA A 55 -22.91 -6.66 -16.47
C ALA A 55 -23.40 -7.35 -17.75
N THR A 56 -22.48 -7.57 -18.71
CA THR A 56 -22.78 -8.20 -20.01
C THR A 56 -21.57 -9.00 -20.49
N PRO A 57 -21.73 -9.96 -21.43
CA PRO A 57 -20.61 -10.67 -22.04
C PRO A 57 -19.55 -9.73 -22.65
N GLU A 58 -19.99 -8.71 -23.38
CA GLU A 58 -19.08 -7.74 -24.00
C GLU A 58 -18.30 -6.93 -22.96
N ALA A 59 -18.96 -6.49 -21.88
CA ALA A 59 -18.29 -5.78 -20.80
C ALA A 59 -17.25 -6.66 -20.11
N PHE A 60 -17.57 -7.94 -19.89
CA PHE A 60 -16.69 -8.91 -19.26
C PHE A 60 -15.43 -9.15 -20.09
N ASP A 61 -15.59 -9.42 -21.38
CA ASP A 61 -14.47 -9.65 -22.29
C ASP A 61 -13.54 -8.43 -22.37
N LYS A 62 -14.11 -7.22 -22.48
CA LYS A 62 -13.34 -5.97 -22.57
C LYS A 62 -12.67 -5.58 -21.26
N SER A 63 -13.19 -6.05 -20.12
CA SER A 63 -12.74 -5.65 -18.79
C SER A 63 -11.92 -6.72 -18.08
N ALA A 64 -11.68 -7.89 -18.66
CA ALA A 64 -10.99 -9.02 -18.00
C ALA A 64 -9.75 -8.62 -17.18
N ARG A 65 -8.84 -7.79 -17.72
CA ARG A 65 -7.67 -7.30 -16.96
C ARG A 65 -8.02 -6.36 -15.82
N LYS A 66 -9.01 -5.47 -16.02
CA LYS A 66 -9.50 -4.55 -14.99
C LYS A 66 -10.25 -5.29 -13.89
N LEU A 67 -11.03 -6.30 -14.24
CA LEU A 67 -11.73 -7.18 -13.29
C LEU A 67 -10.73 -7.82 -12.34
N LYS A 68 -9.72 -8.51 -12.87
CA LYS A 68 -8.67 -9.16 -12.05
C LYS A 68 -7.96 -8.19 -11.12
N ARG A 69 -7.61 -7.00 -11.63
CA ARG A 69 -6.93 -5.96 -10.83
C ARG A 69 -7.84 -5.39 -9.75
N ASP A 70 -9.03 -4.94 -10.11
CA ASP A 70 -9.93 -4.25 -9.19
C ASP A 70 -10.52 -5.23 -8.16
N ALA A 71 -10.70 -6.51 -8.49
CA ALA A 71 -11.09 -7.55 -7.54
C ALA A 71 -9.93 -7.86 -6.56
N GLY A 72 -8.70 -8.02 -7.05
CA GLY A 72 -7.53 -8.13 -6.16
C GLY A 72 -7.32 -6.90 -5.27
N MET A 73 -7.70 -5.71 -5.75
CA MET A 73 -7.70 -4.51 -4.92
C MET A 73 -8.76 -4.55 -3.81
N VAL A 74 -9.96 -5.06 -4.09
CA VAL A 74 -10.95 -5.29 -3.02
C VAL A 74 -10.40 -6.30 -2.00
N ALA A 75 -9.70 -7.36 -2.45
CA ALA A 75 -9.07 -8.31 -1.54
C ALA A 75 -8.02 -7.65 -0.62
N ILE A 76 -7.16 -6.79 -1.17
CA ILE A 76 -6.18 -6.03 -0.38
C ILE A 76 -6.87 -5.09 0.61
N LEU A 77 -7.85 -4.30 0.16
CA LEU A 77 -8.54 -3.33 1.01
C LEU A 77 -9.31 -4.03 2.13
N ALA A 78 -9.95 -5.16 1.82
CA ALA A 78 -10.61 -6.01 2.80
C ALA A 78 -9.60 -6.59 3.82
N GLN A 79 -8.40 -7.01 3.39
CA GLN A 79 -7.34 -7.43 4.32
C GLN A 79 -6.92 -6.28 5.25
N VAL A 80 -6.72 -5.07 4.69
CA VAL A 80 -6.39 -3.88 5.49
C VAL A 80 -7.46 -3.60 6.53
N ILE A 81 -8.75 -3.68 6.16
CA ILE A 81 -9.86 -3.49 7.10
C ILE A 81 -9.83 -4.56 8.19
N ALA A 82 -9.63 -5.83 7.84
CA ALA A 82 -9.59 -6.93 8.80
C ALA A 82 -8.46 -6.78 9.83
N GLU A 83 -7.27 -6.38 9.38
CA GLU A 83 -6.08 -6.17 10.22
C GLU A 83 -6.00 -4.77 10.86
N HIS A 84 -6.92 -3.86 10.53
CA HIS A 84 -6.85 -2.49 11.01
C HIS A 84 -6.93 -2.40 12.54
N ASP A 85 -6.12 -1.52 13.13
CA ASP A 85 -6.09 -1.29 14.58
C ASP A 85 -7.21 -0.38 15.11
N GLN A 86 -8.07 0.13 14.22
CA GLN A 86 -9.25 0.91 14.60
C GLN A 86 -10.47 0.00 14.67
N GLU A 87 -11.34 0.24 15.65
CA GLU A 87 -12.64 -0.43 15.73
C GLU A 87 -13.54 0.06 14.59
N SER A 88 -14.15 -0.88 13.86
CA SER A 88 -15.10 -0.56 12.80
C SER A 88 -16.06 -1.73 12.56
N PRO A 89 -17.36 -1.48 12.35
CA PRO A 89 -18.30 -2.51 11.93
C PRO A 89 -17.87 -3.23 10.65
N ALA A 90 -17.14 -2.57 9.75
CA ALA A 90 -16.67 -3.15 8.49
C ALA A 90 -15.76 -4.36 8.69
N LYS A 91 -15.09 -4.47 9.85
CA LYS A 91 -14.21 -5.61 10.19
C LYS A 91 -14.95 -6.94 10.20
N GLN A 92 -16.23 -6.95 10.58
CA GLN A 92 -17.02 -8.19 10.70
C GLN A 92 -17.15 -8.92 9.36
N SER A 93 -17.21 -8.16 8.27
CA SER A 93 -17.43 -8.65 6.91
C SER A 93 -16.16 -8.64 6.06
N ALA A 94 -15.05 -8.16 6.60
CA ALA A 94 -13.82 -7.94 5.86
C ALA A 94 -13.21 -9.25 5.32
N VAL A 95 -13.17 -10.31 6.15
CA VAL A 95 -12.62 -11.61 5.72
C VAL A 95 -13.48 -12.28 4.63
N PRO A 96 -14.82 -12.39 4.76
CA PRO A 96 -15.65 -12.89 3.67
C PRO A 96 -15.53 -12.04 2.39
N LEU A 97 -15.48 -10.71 2.53
CA LEU A 97 -15.31 -9.80 1.40
C LEU A 97 -13.99 -10.05 0.66
N ARG A 98 -12.89 -10.23 1.39
CA ARG A 98 -11.58 -10.58 0.85
C ARG A 98 -11.64 -11.88 0.05
N ASN A 99 -12.20 -12.93 0.64
CA ASN A 99 -12.22 -14.25 0.03
C ASN A 99 -13.06 -14.28 -1.26
N ALA A 100 -14.24 -13.62 -1.24
CA ALA A 100 -15.08 -13.49 -2.43
C ALA A 100 -14.40 -12.67 -3.54
N ALA A 101 -13.64 -11.63 -3.17
CA ALA A 101 -12.87 -10.83 -4.11
C ALA A 101 -11.72 -11.61 -4.77
N ILE A 102 -11.04 -12.48 -4.02
CA ILE A 102 -10.01 -13.39 -4.57
C ILE A 102 -10.67 -14.34 -5.59
N LYS A 103 -11.78 -14.97 -5.23
CA LYS A 103 -12.53 -15.85 -6.13
C LYS A 103 -12.96 -15.13 -7.42
N LEU A 104 -13.47 -13.91 -7.31
CA LEU A 104 -13.82 -13.07 -8.47
C LEU A 104 -12.61 -12.73 -9.34
N ALA A 105 -11.44 -12.47 -8.74
CA ALA A 105 -10.21 -12.21 -9.48
C ALA A 105 -9.72 -13.43 -10.28
N GLU A 106 -10.12 -14.65 -9.89
CA GLU A 106 -9.75 -15.90 -10.54
C GLU A 106 -10.80 -16.39 -11.56
N ALA A 107 -11.99 -15.77 -11.59
CA ALA A 107 -13.06 -16.12 -12.49
C ALA A 107 -12.63 -16.08 -13.97
N LYS A 108 -12.95 -17.14 -14.71
CA LYS A 108 -12.62 -17.30 -16.14
C LYS A 108 -13.82 -17.14 -17.05
N THR A 109 -15.02 -17.33 -16.51
CA THR A 109 -16.28 -17.22 -17.23
C THR A 109 -17.13 -16.10 -16.64
N LEU A 110 -18.05 -15.58 -17.45
CA LEU A 110 -19.02 -14.59 -16.97
C LEU A 110 -19.88 -15.15 -15.83
N GLU A 111 -20.27 -16.42 -15.93
CA GLU A 111 -21.07 -17.10 -14.90
C GLU A 111 -20.33 -17.16 -13.56
N ASP A 112 -19.07 -17.60 -13.54
CA ASP A 112 -18.24 -17.63 -12.34
C ASP A 112 -18.09 -16.23 -11.73
N ALA A 113 -17.91 -15.23 -12.59
CA ALA A 113 -17.71 -13.85 -12.18
C ALA A 113 -19.00 -13.24 -11.60
N THR A 114 -20.16 -13.49 -12.21
CA THR A 114 -21.46 -13.07 -11.69
C THR A 114 -21.76 -13.73 -10.35
N GLN A 115 -21.49 -15.03 -10.22
CA GLN A 115 -21.68 -15.75 -8.96
C GLN A 115 -20.74 -15.22 -7.86
N SER A 116 -19.46 -15.00 -8.17
CA SER A 116 -18.49 -14.46 -7.20
C SER A 116 -18.81 -13.00 -6.84
N LEU A 117 -19.33 -12.19 -7.77
CA LEU A 117 -19.80 -10.84 -7.47
C LEU A 117 -21.00 -10.87 -6.50
N LYS A 118 -21.91 -11.83 -6.64
CA LYS A 118 -23.05 -11.98 -5.71
C LYS A 118 -22.57 -12.31 -4.30
N GLU A 119 -21.62 -13.23 -4.15
CA GLU A 119 -20.99 -13.56 -2.85
C GLU A 119 -20.30 -12.31 -2.26
N LEU A 120 -19.56 -11.59 -3.09
CA LEU A 120 -18.91 -10.33 -2.71
C LEU A 120 -19.92 -9.29 -2.21
N GLN A 121 -21.07 -9.14 -2.87
CA GLN A 121 -22.15 -8.22 -2.45
C GLN A 121 -22.86 -8.70 -1.18
N GLN A 122 -22.98 -10.02 -0.96
CA GLN A 122 -23.52 -10.57 0.28
C GLN A 122 -22.59 -10.29 1.46
N ALA A 123 -21.29 -10.47 1.28
CA ALA A 123 -20.28 -10.09 2.27
C ALA A 123 -20.30 -8.58 2.54
N GLN A 124 -20.32 -7.74 1.50
CA GLN A 124 -20.43 -6.28 1.64
C GLN A 124 -21.66 -5.86 2.46
N ALA A 125 -22.78 -6.57 2.29
CA ALA A 125 -24.02 -6.32 3.03
C ALA A 125 -24.02 -6.90 4.48
N GLY A 126 -22.89 -7.46 4.95
CA GLY A 126 -22.78 -8.04 6.29
C GLY A 126 -23.56 -9.33 6.50
N LYS A 127 -23.91 -10.04 5.43
CA LYS A 127 -24.65 -11.32 5.50
C LYS A 127 -23.75 -12.51 5.84
N GLU A 128 -22.44 -12.32 5.70
CA GLU A 128 -21.41 -13.29 6.06
C GLU A 128 -20.42 -12.60 7.00
N THR A 129 -20.06 -13.27 8.09
CA THR A 129 -19.13 -12.73 9.08
C THR A 129 -18.12 -13.78 9.52
N GLY A 130 -16.98 -13.29 10.02
CA GLY A 130 -15.92 -14.15 10.58
C GLY A 130 -15.01 -14.79 9.53
N GLY A 131 -14.15 -15.69 9.99
CA GLY A 131 -13.09 -16.32 9.22
C GLY A 131 -11.69 -15.95 9.74
N ASP A 132 -10.67 -16.56 9.15
CA ASP A 132 -9.28 -16.29 9.54
C ASP A 132 -8.80 -14.96 8.95
N VAL A 133 -8.43 -14.04 9.83
CA VAL A 133 -7.84 -12.74 9.47
C VAL A 133 -6.45 -12.95 8.86
N SER A 134 -5.69 -13.96 9.33
CA SER A 134 -4.35 -14.24 8.84
C SER A 134 -4.37 -14.65 7.37
N MET A 135 -3.64 -13.92 6.53
CA MET A 135 -3.43 -14.26 5.12
C MET A 135 -2.06 -13.77 4.66
N ASP A 136 -1.40 -14.56 3.82
CA ASP A 136 -0.20 -14.09 3.12
C ASP A 136 -0.59 -13.01 2.12
N TRP A 137 -0.07 -11.80 2.33
CA TRP A 137 -0.34 -10.63 1.51
C TRP A 137 0.03 -10.85 0.03
N ALA A 138 1.01 -11.72 -0.26
CA ALA A 138 1.39 -12.07 -1.63
C ALA A 138 0.28 -12.84 -2.39
N GLN A 139 -0.70 -13.41 -1.68
CA GLN A 139 -1.79 -14.17 -2.28
C GLN A 139 -3.02 -13.32 -2.63
N LEU A 140 -3.08 -12.07 -2.17
CA LEU A 140 -4.26 -11.20 -2.32
C LEU A 140 -4.47 -10.72 -3.75
N ILE A 141 -3.40 -10.60 -4.53
CA ILE A 141 -3.44 -10.08 -5.90
C ILE A 141 -2.29 -10.67 -6.72
N LYS A 142 -2.50 -10.87 -8.02
CA LYS A 142 -1.41 -11.20 -8.94
C LYS A 142 -0.49 -9.99 -9.12
N PHE A 143 0.82 -10.21 -9.13
CA PHE A 143 1.82 -9.15 -9.17
C PHE A 143 1.71 -8.18 -10.36
N ASP A 144 1.39 -8.67 -11.56
CA ASP A 144 1.15 -7.78 -12.70
C ASP A 144 -0.04 -6.85 -12.45
N SER A 145 -1.09 -7.34 -11.79
CA SER A 145 -2.23 -6.51 -11.38
C SER A 145 -1.83 -5.51 -10.29
N LEU A 146 -1.03 -5.93 -9.31
CA LEU A 146 -0.46 -5.07 -8.28
C LEU A 146 0.32 -3.90 -8.91
N MET A 147 1.30 -4.20 -9.75
CA MET A 147 2.14 -3.19 -10.40
C MET A 147 1.34 -2.27 -11.33
N ASN A 148 0.29 -2.79 -11.98
CA ASN A 148 -0.63 -1.97 -12.76
C ASN A 148 -1.41 -0.96 -11.89
N GLU A 149 -1.87 -1.36 -10.71
CA GLU A 149 -2.51 -0.42 -9.78
C GLU A 149 -1.50 0.60 -9.24
N VAL A 150 -0.30 0.17 -8.83
CA VAL A 150 0.78 1.08 -8.42
C VAL A 150 1.04 2.14 -9.49
N ALA A 151 1.14 1.73 -10.75
CA ALA A 151 1.35 2.66 -11.87
C ALA A 151 0.18 3.63 -12.07
N LEU A 152 -1.07 3.20 -11.87
CA LEU A 152 -2.26 4.07 -11.96
C LEU A 152 -2.26 5.14 -10.87
N ARG A 153 -2.08 4.73 -9.62
CA ARG A 153 -2.09 5.63 -8.47
C ARG A 153 -0.90 6.59 -8.51
N ASN A 154 0.31 6.11 -8.80
CA ASN A 154 1.49 6.96 -8.92
C ASN A 154 1.35 8.03 -10.04
N ARG A 155 0.72 7.67 -11.17
CA ARG A 155 0.41 8.67 -12.22
C ARG A 155 -0.57 9.73 -11.75
N SER A 156 -1.58 9.35 -10.95
CA SER A 156 -2.56 10.26 -10.37
C SER A 156 -1.89 11.26 -9.42
N VAL A 157 -1.16 10.74 -8.43
CA VAL A 157 -0.40 11.52 -7.44
C VAL A 157 0.59 12.46 -8.14
N GLY A 158 1.38 11.98 -9.10
CA GLY A 158 2.35 12.81 -9.82
C GLY A 158 1.71 13.94 -10.62
N ARG A 159 0.52 13.73 -11.21
CA ARG A 159 -0.24 14.81 -11.87
C ARG A 159 -0.71 15.85 -10.86
N ALA A 160 -1.23 15.40 -9.72
CA ALA A 160 -1.73 16.29 -8.68
C ALA A 160 -0.62 17.14 -8.05
N VAL A 161 0.57 16.59 -7.80
CA VAL A 161 1.73 17.35 -7.30
C VAL A 161 2.08 18.50 -8.25
N ARG A 162 2.01 18.29 -9.58
CA ARG A 162 2.24 19.36 -10.55
C ARG A 162 1.14 20.42 -10.53
N LYS A 163 -0.11 20.01 -10.25
CA LYS A 163 -1.28 20.90 -10.18
C LYS A 163 -1.36 21.68 -8.87
N MET A 164 -0.77 21.20 -7.77
CA MET A 164 -0.78 21.91 -6.48
C MET A 164 -0.33 23.38 -6.59
N ARG A 165 0.63 23.69 -7.48
CA ARG A 165 1.09 25.07 -7.73
C ARG A 165 0.01 26.00 -8.29
N ARG A 166 -1.04 25.44 -8.89
CA ARG A 166 -2.17 26.15 -9.49
C ARG A 166 -3.40 26.18 -8.57
N GLY A 167 -3.29 25.58 -7.38
CA GLY A 167 -4.43 25.33 -6.49
C GLY A 167 -5.16 24.03 -6.85
N LEU A 168 -5.39 23.20 -5.84
CA LEU A 168 -6.39 22.14 -5.85
C LEU A 168 -7.42 22.50 -4.78
N ASP A 169 -8.71 22.25 -5.04
CA ASP A 169 -9.72 22.31 -3.99
C ASP A 169 -9.53 21.17 -2.97
N GLN A 170 -10.28 21.21 -1.87
CA GLN A 170 -10.16 20.23 -0.79
C GLN A 170 -10.47 18.82 -1.27
N THR A 171 -11.55 18.63 -2.04
CA THR A 171 -11.98 17.32 -2.56
C THR A 171 -10.89 16.68 -3.42
N ALA A 172 -10.32 17.41 -4.36
CA ALA A 172 -9.25 16.90 -5.22
C ALA A 172 -7.97 16.58 -4.42
N ARG A 173 -7.70 17.28 -3.31
CA ARG A 173 -6.59 16.94 -2.42
C ARG A 173 -6.87 15.67 -1.64
N ASP A 174 -8.08 15.48 -1.14
CA ASP A 174 -8.46 14.30 -0.37
C ASP A 174 -8.47 13.04 -1.24
N GLU A 175 -9.01 13.11 -2.46
CA GLU A 175 -8.97 12.01 -3.43
C GLU A 175 -7.53 11.55 -3.72
N VAL A 176 -6.62 12.51 -3.93
CA VAL A 176 -5.22 12.20 -4.22
C VAL A 176 -4.45 11.76 -2.97
N ALA A 177 -4.81 12.26 -1.79
CA ALA A 177 -4.26 11.76 -0.55
C ALA A 177 -4.62 10.28 -0.37
N ASN A 178 -5.86 9.90 -0.69
CA ASN A 178 -6.30 8.50 -0.68
C ASN A 178 -5.54 7.65 -1.71
N ASP A 179 -5.26 8.17 -2.91
CA ASP A 179 -4.40 7.49 -3.88
C ASP A 179 -2.99 7.21 -3.31
N ALA A 180 -2.45 8.15 -2.52
CA ALA A 180 -1.15 8.00 -1.88
C ALA A 180 -1.20 7.03 -0.69
N ASP A 181 -2.26 7.01 0.12
CA ASP A 181 -2.45 5.98 1.15
C ASP A 181 -2.52 4.57 0.53
N ILE A 182 -3.25 4.42 -0.57
CA ILE A 182 -3.31 3.15 -1.30
C ILE A 182 -1.92 2.74 -1.78
N LEU A 183 -1.09 3.67 -2.29
CA LEU A 183 0.31 3.35 -2.66
C LEU A 183 1.14 2.85 -1.47
N ALA A 184 0.85 3.32 -0.26
CA ALA A 184 1.50 2.85 0.96
C ALA A 184 1.08 1.41 1.30
N VAL A 185 -0.20 1.09 1.18
CA VAL A 185 -0.73 -0.28 1.33
C VAL A 185 -0.14 -1.23 0.27
N LEU A 186 -0.11 -0.82 -1.00
CA LEU A 186 0.44 -1.66 -2.08
C LEU A 186 1.93 -1.96 -1.89
N ALA A 187 2.66 -1.07 -1.23
CA ALA A 187 4.05 -1.34 -0.86
C ALA A 187 4.16 -2.46 0.18
N MET A 188 3.19 -2.62 1.09
CA MET A 188 3.17 -3.75 2.04
C MET A 188 2.98 -5.09 1.33
N VAL A 189 2.09 -5.12 0.33
CA VAL A 189 1.93 -6.29 -0.54
C VAL A 189 3.25 -6.62 -1.26
N ALA A 190 3.94 -5.59 -1.77
CA ALA A 190 5.24 -5.79 -2.42
C ALA A 190 6.32 -6.31 -1.45
N VAL A 191 6.32 -5.91 -0.18
CA VAL A 191 7.24 -6.47 0.83
C VAL A 191 7.04 -7.98 0.99
N ALA A 192 5.79 -8.44 1.05
CA ALA A 192 5.46 -9.86 1.17
C ALA A 192 5.77 -10.62 -0.13
N ASP A 193 5.49 -10.01 -1.29
CA ASP A 193 5.61 -10.67 -2.57
C ASP A 193 7.01 -10.55 -3.19
N THR A 194 7.87 -11.50 -2.86
CA THR A 194 9.27 -11.54 -3.33
C THR A 194 9.51 -12.41 -4.57
N HIS A 195 8.49 -13.04 -5.15
CA HIS A 195 8.68 -13.87 -6.37
C HIS A 195 9.30 -13.15 -7.59
N PRO A 196 9.18 -11.81 -7.78
CA PRO A 196 9.86 -11.13 -8.89
C PRO A 196 11.38 -11.07 -8.72
N VAL A 197 11.88 -11.26 -7.49
CA VAL A 197 13.30 -11.15 -7.15
C VAL A 197 14.01 -12.44 -7.55
N LYS A 198 14.68 -12.41 -8.70
CA LYS A 198 15.41 -13.57 -9.25
C LYS A 198 16.63 -13.98 -8.41
N ASP A 199 17.34 -13.01 -7.84
CA ASP A 199 18.49 -13.25 -6.98
C ASP A 199 18.11 -13.06 -5.51
N LYS A 200 18.00 -14.16 -4.78
CA LYS A 200 17.59 -14.15 -3.36
C LYS A 200 18.51 -13.31 -2.47
N ALA A 201 19.79 -13.13 -2.85
CA ALA A 201 20.72 -12.28 -2.10
C ALA A 201 20.30 -10.79 -2.09
N THR A 202 19.43 -10.40 -3.03
CA THR A 202 18.97 -9.01 -3.20
C THR A 202 17.60 -8.73 -2.57
N ILE A 203 16.93 -9.72 -1.95
CA ILE A 203 15.60 -9.55 -1.33
C ILE A 203 15.57 -8.39 -0.32
N ALA A 204 16.64 -8.20 0.46
CA ALA A 204 16.72 -7.09 1.40
C ALA A 204 16.61 -5.72 0.70
N GLY A 205 17.20 -5.57 -0.49
CA GLY A 205 17.08 -4.34 -1.28
C GLY A 205 15.67 -4.13 -1.85
N TRP A 206 15.00 -5.21 -2.24
CA TRP A 206 13.59 -5.18 -2.67
C TRP A 206 12.68 -4.67 -1.54
N ILE A 207 12.80 -5.28 -0.36
CA ILE A 207 12.05 -4.87 0.84
C ILE A 207 12.35 -3.41 1.19
N ASN A 208 13.61 -2.98 1.12
CA ASN A 208 13.97 -1.60 1.37
C ASN A 208 13.28 -0.62 0.43
N TYR A 209 13.25 -0.87 -0.88
CA TYR A 209 12.53 0.01 -1.81
C TYR A 209 11.03 0.05 -1.58
N ALA A 210 10.42 -1.08 -1.21
CA ALA A 210 9.01 -1.11 -0.86
C ALA A 210 8.73 -0.30 0.41
N ASN A 211 9.56 -0.43 1.45
CA ASN A 211 9.45 0.39 2.65
C ASN A 211 9.67 1.89 2.38
N GLU A 212 10.64 2.25 1.54
CA GLU A 212 10.84 3.64 1.10
C GLU A 212 9.63 4.18 0.34
N GLN A 213 9.02 3.37 -0.54
CA GLN A 213 7.76 3.71 -1.21
C GLN A 213 6.66 3.97 -0.19
N ARG A 214 6.47 3.06 0.78
CA ARG A 214 5.45 3.20 1.83
C ARG A 214 5.60 4.50 2.61
N THR A 215 6.78 4.75 3.15
CA THR A 215 7.06 5.96 3.95
C THR A 215 6.88 7.24 3.14
N ALA A 216 7.36 7.26 1.90
CA ALA A 216 7.21 8.43 1.03
C ALA A 216 5.75 8.66 0.60
N ALA A 217 4.97 7.59 0.42
CA ALA A 217 3.56 7.66 0.08
C ALA A 217 2.72 8.23 1.24
N ILE A 218 2.94 7.78 2.48
CA ILE A 218 2.31 8.34 3.69
C ILE A 218 2.62 9.84 3.82
N ALA A 219 3.89 10.22 3.67
CA ALA A 219 4.29 11.64 3.73
C ALA A 219 3.67 12.47 2.60
N THR A 220 3.48 11.88 1.42
CA THR A 220 2.82 12.53 0.28
C THR A 220 1.34 12.78 0.59
N ALA A 221 0.62 11.78 1.11
CA ALA A 221 -0.78 11.89 1.49
C ALA A 221 -0.99 12.98 2.56
N ALA A 222 -0.16 12.97 3.61
CA ALA A 222 -0.19 13.98 4.67
C ALA A 222 0.03 15.41 4.13
N ALA A 223 0.91 15.59 3.14
CA ALA A 223 1.15 16.88 2.53
C ALA A 223 -0.04 17.37 1.68
N PHE A 224 -0.73 16.47 0.96
CA PHE A 224 -1.97 16.81 0.24
C PHE A 224 -3.07 17.27 1.21
N ARG A 225 -3.30 16.53 2.30
CA ARG A 225 -4.29 16.90 3.33
C ARG A 225 -4.01 18.28 3.93
N LYS A 226 -2.73 18.61 4.14
CA LYS A 226 -2.29 19.91 4.69
C LYS A 226 -2.24 21.04 3.66
N ASN A 227 -2.59 20.77 2.40
CA ASN A 227 -2.40 21.70 1.28
C ASN A 227 -0.94 22.20 1.15
N ASP A 228 0.03 21.38 1.54
CA ASP A 228 1.45 21.71 1.50
C ASP A 228 2.06 21.28 0.15
N GLY A 229 2.05 22.19 -0.82
CA GLY A 229 2.56 21.93 -2.17
C GLY A 229 4.07 21.60 -2.20
N GLN A 230 4.88 22.21 -1.32
CA GLN A 230 6.32 21.97 -1.29
C GLN A 230 6.65 20.65 -0.58
N GLY A 231 5.95 20.34 0.51
CA GLY A 231 5.99 19.04 1.16
C GLY A 231 5.57 17.93 0.21
N ALA A 232 4.46 18.09 -0.51
CA ALA A 232 3.97 17.11 -1.48
C ALA A 232 4.99 16.86 -2.58
N LYS A 233 5.61 17.91 -3.13
CA LYS A 233 6.69 17.78 -4.13
C LYS A 233 7.89 17.02 -3.57
N THR A 234 8.32 17.34 -2.35
CA THR A 234 9.49 16.73 -1.71
C THR A 234 9.26 15.26 -1.42
N ALA A 235 8.13 14.91 -0.80
CA ALA A 235 7.73 13.54 -0.50
C ALA A 235 7.54 12.73 -1.79
N TYR A 236 6.84 13.28 -2.79
CA TYR A 236 6.65 12.61 -4.08
C TYR A 236 7.97 12.37 -4.83
N THR A 237 8.94 13.26 -4.70
CA THR A 237 10.27 13.04 -5.32
C THR A 237 10.97 11.83 -4.71
N ARG A 238 10.83 11.62 -3.38
CA ARG A 238 11.33 10.41 -2.71
C ARG A 238 10.59 9.17 -3.17
N LEU A 239 9.26 9.25 -3.29
CA LEU A 239 8.41 8.17 -3.81
C LEU A 239 8.80 7.78 -5.25
N ALA A 240 9.00 8.76 -6.13
CA ALA A 240 9.42 8.51 -7.50
C ALA A 240 10.83 7.89 -7.57
N LYS A 241 11.73 8.30 -6.66
CA LYS A 241 13.08 7.73 -6.56
C LYS A 241 13.05 6.25 -6.19
N SER A 242 12.25 5.84 -5.20
CA SER A 242 12.13 4.42 -4.82
C SER A 242 11.58 3.57 -5.97
N CYS A 243 10.58 4.07 -6.70
CA CYS A 243 10.05 3.41 -7.90
C CYS A 243 11.14 3.21 -8.97
N SER A 244 11.91 4.27 -9.27
CA SER A 244 12.97 4.22 -10.29
C SER A 244 14.14 3.32 -9.88
N GLY A 245 14.52 3.32 -8.60
CA GLY A 245 15.57 2.46 -8.06
C GLY A 245 15.18 0.98 -8.10
N CYS A 246 13.95 0.67 -7.65
CA CYS A 246 13.39 -0.67 -7.71
C CYS A 246 13.35 -1.19 -9.16
N HIS A 247 12.80 -0.40 -10.10
CA HIS A 247 12.79 -0.80 -11.51
C HIS A 247 14.19 -1.04 -12.07
N LYS A 248 15.16 -0.17 -11.77
CA LYS A 248 16.54 -0.35 -12.23
C LYS A 248 17.17 -1.65 -11.70
N ALA A 249 16.86 -2.04 -10.47
CA ALA A 249 17.43 -3.23 -9.84
C ALA A 249 16.72 -4.53 -10.25
N TYR A 250 15.39 -4.52 -10.35
CA TYR A 250 14.57 -5.75 -10.42
C TYR A 250 13.75 -5.90 -11.71
N ARG A 251 13.52 -4.82 -12.47
CA ARG A 251 12.77 -4.86 -13.73
C ARG A 251 13.76 -4.90 -14.90
N LYS A 252 14.21 -6.11 -15.23
CA LYS A 252 15.05 -6.40 -16.40
C LYS A 252 14.20 -6.91 -17.55
#